data_AF-A0A9D7WSG5-F1
#
_entry.id   AF-A0A9D7WSG5-F1
#
_cell.length_a   1.000
_cell.length_b   1.000
_cell.length_c   1.000
_cell.angle_alpha   90.00
_cell.angle_beta   90.00
_cell.angle_gamma   90.00
#
_symmetry.space_group_name_H-M   'P 1'
#
loop_
_entity.id
_entity.type
_entity.pdbx_description
1 polymer ?
#
loop_
_entity_poly.entity_id
_entity_poly.type
_entity_poly.pdbx_seq_one_letter_code
_entity_poly.pdbx_strand_id
1 'polypeptide(L)'
;MTLVARRGNPPSLKLEEIKLRERLLESEQEHSEEWIIVQNKKWEAIHHYLAAHPFQVSEKLPRFEQWRRVRDHLKKILDEPEMIDWVILQIDVAKNLAAGIHEMRPRKKGPCYDILMEWVIHRERKSKAVVEWTRGEFIPDFPTFKGLKDP
;
A
#
# COMPACT_ATOMS: atom_id res chain seq x y z
N MET A 1 -10.76 -8.50 -27.39
CA MET A 1 -9.64 -7.67 -26.89
C MET A 1 -8.87 -8.47 -25.85
N THR A 2 -7.78 -9.08 -26.30
CA THR A 2 -6.91 -9.96 -25.53
C THR A 2 -6.07 -9.13 -24.57
N LEU A 3 -6.04 -9.49 -23.28
CA LEU A 3 -5.09 -8.95 -22.31
C LEU A 3 -3.68 -9.29 -22.82
N VAL A 4 -2.97 -8.34 -23.42
CA VAL A 4 -1.53 -8.44 -23.61
C VAL A 4 -0.92 -8.19 -22.23
N ALA A 5 -0.88 -9.24 -21.42
CA ALA A 5 -0.08 -9.25 -20.21
C ALA A 5 1.38 -9.13 -20.66
N ARG A 6 1.90 -7.90 -20.71
CA ARG A 6 3.35 -7.68 -20.65
C ARG A 6 3.82 -8.52 -19.48
N ARG A 7 4.74 -9.47 -19.71
CA ARG A 7 5.35 -10.27 -18.64
C ARG A 7 5.78 -9.25 -17.58
N GLY A 8 5.15 -9.32 -16.40
CA GLY A 8 5.49 -8.41 -15.31
C GLY A 8 6.98 -8.59 -15.06
N ASN A 9 7.77 -7.54 -15.29
CA ASN A 9 9.17 -7.58 -14.95
C ASN A 9 9.24 -7.85 -13.45
N PRO A 10 10.03 -8.82 -12.97
CA PRO A 10 10.16 -9.05 -11.55
C PRO A 10 10.58 -7.75 -10.85
N PRO A 11 10.22 -7.58 -9.57
CA PRO A 11 10.69 -6.44 -8.80
C PRO A 11 12.22 -6.38 -8.86
N SER A 12 12.78 -5.17 -8.83
CA SER A 12 14.23 -5.00 -8.88
C SER A 12 14.90 -5.82 -7.78
N LEU A 13 16.12 -6.33 -8.01
CA LEU A 13 16.93 -7.03 -6.99
C LEU A 13 16.92 -6.31 -5.62
N LYS A 14 16.90 -4.97 -5.67
CA LYS A 14 16.79 -4.08 -4.50
C LYS A 14 15.55 -4.30 -3.63
N LEU A 15 14.38 -4.66 -4.18
CA LEU A 15 13.16 -4.89 -3.39
C LEU A 15 13.19 -6.25 -2.69
N GLU A 16 13.70 -7.28 -3.36
CA GLU A 16 13.85 -8.61 -2.75
C GLU A 16 14.87 -8.59 -1.59
N GLU A 17 15.95 -7.83 -1.74
CA GLU A 17 16.90 -7.55 -0.65
C GLU A 17 16.24 -6.86 0.54
N ILE A 18 15.39 -5.85 0.29
CA ILE A 18 14.65 -5.13 1.34
C ILE A 18 13.71 -6.09 2.09
N LYS A 19 12.97 -6.94 1.37
CA LYS A 19 12.07 -7.93 2.00
C LYS A 19 12.80 -9.00 2.78
N LEU A 20 13.98 -9.42 2.32
CA LEU A 20 14.82 -10.32 3.09
C LEU A 20 15.26 -9.65 4.40
N ARG A 21 15.67 -8.38 4.35
CA ARG A 21 16.05 -7.62 5.54
C ARG A 21 14.89 -7.42 6.50
N GLU A 22 13.69 -7.13 5.98
CA GLU A 22 12.46 -7.07 6.77
C GLU A 22 12.24 -8.37 7.54
N ARG A 23 12.19 -9.52 6.87
CA ARG A 23 11.96 -10.82 7.54
C ARG A 23 12.97 -11.14 8.65
N LEU A 24 14.22 -10.70 8.50
CA LEU A 24 15.25 -10.89 9.53
C LEU A 24 15.01 -10.00 10.77
N LEU A 25 14.46 -8.81 10.58
CA LEU A 25 14.22 -7.84 11.65
C LEU A 25 12.87 -8.07 12.35
N GLU A 26 11.88 -8.63 11.65
CA GLU A 26 10.53 -8.88 12.17
C GLU A 26 10.54 -9.76 13.44
N SER A 27 11.46 -10.74 13.52
CA SER A 27 11.53 -11.66 14.66
C SER A 27 12.29 -11.12 15.87
N GLU A 28 13.10 -10.07 15.73
CA GLU A 28 14.07 -9.68 16.76
C GLU A 28 13.98 -8.22 17.19
N GLN A 29 13.55 -7.32 16.29
CA GLN A 29 13.73 -5.88 16.44
C GLN A 29 12.61 -5.07 15.77
N GLU A 30 11.38 -5.59 15.82
CA GLU A 30 10.20 -4.84 15.40
C GLU A 30 10.19 -3.47 16.11
N HIS A 31 10.07 -2.39 15.35
CA HIS A 31 10.15 -0.99 15.80
C HIS A 31 11.54 -0.41 16.11
N SER A 32 12.63 -1.13 15.85
CA SER A 32 13.97 -0.52 15.83
C SER A 32 14.07 0.59 14.76
N GLU A 33 15.04 1.50 14.90
CA GLU A 33 15.33 2.49 13.86
C GLU A 33 15.62 1.81 12.52
N GLU A 34 16.34 0.68 12.55
CA GLU A 34 16.63 -0.08 11.35
C GLU A 34 15.36 -0.61 10.68
N TRP A 35 14.44 -1.20 11.46
CA TRP A 35 13.13 -1.63 10.97
C TRP A 35 12.39 -0.49 10.28
N ILE A 36 12.36 0.68 10.91
CA ILE A 36 11.66 1.87 10.40
C ILE A 36 12.26 2.33 9.06
N ILE A 37 13.59 2.35 8.95
CA ILE A 37 14.29 2.68 7.69
C ILE A 37 13.99 1.64 6.60
N VAL A 38 13.97 0.35 6.95
CA VAL A 38 13.64 -0.74 6.02
C VAL A 38 12.21 -0.61 5.51
N GLN A 39 11.24 -0.34 6.39
CA GLN A 39 9.85 -0.08 5.99
C GLN A 39 9.75 1.10 5.03
N ASN A 40 10.46 2.20 5.29
CA ASN A 40 10.45 3.35 4.39
C ASN A 40 11.02 3.02 3.00
N LYS A 41 12.16 2.34 2.94
CA LYS A 41 12.75 1.89 1.66
C LYS A 41 11.85 0.92 0.92
N LYS A 42 11.12 0.05 1.63
CA LYS A 42 10.15 -0.89 1.04
C LYS A 42 9.04 -0.12 0.31
N TRP A 43 8.40 0.82 0.98
CA TRP A 43 7.30 1.58 0.40
C TRP A 43 7.73 2.48 -0.76
N GLU A 44 8.90 3.10 -0.68
CA GLU A 44 9.51 3.84 -1.79
C GLU A 44 9.74 2.92 -3.00
N ALA A 45 10.33 1.73 -2.80
CA ALA A 45 10.61 0.79 -3.88
C ALA A 45 9.32 0.24 -4.51
N ILE A 46 8.30 -0.07 -3.71
CA ILE A 46 6.98 -0.48 -4.18
C ILE A 46 6.32 0.63 -5.00
N HIS A 47 6.33 1.87 -4.50
CA HIS A 47 5.75 3.00 -5.21
C HIS A 47 6.42 3.20 -6.57
N HIS A 48 7.75 3.28 -6.61
CA HIS A 48 8.50 3.43 -7.85
C HIS A 48 8.22 2.29 -8.83
N TYR A 49 8.19 1.05 -8.34
CA TYR A 49 7.90 -0.10 -9.19
C TYR A 49 6.50 -0.03 -9.80
N LEU A 50 5.47 0.26 -9.00
CA LEU A 50 4.09 0.35 -9.49
C LEU A 50 3.89 1.54 -10.44
N ALA A 51 4.50 2.69 -10.15
CA ALA A 51 4.46 3.86 -11.02
C ALA A 51 5.11 3.60 -12.39
N ALA A 52 6.19 2.83 -12.43
CA ALA A 52 6.86 2.44 -13.68
C ALA A 52 6.09 1.35 -14.47
N HIS A 53 5.20 0.61 -13.80
CA HIS A 53 4.47 -0.52 -14.38
C HIS A 53 2.95 -0.36 -14.17
N PRO A 54 2.32 0.67 -14.74
CA PRO A 54 0.88 0.84 -14.61
C PRO A 54 0.14 -0.31 -15.27
N PHE A 55 -0.93 -0.75 -14.62
CA PHE A 55 -1.82 -1.77 -15.15
C PHE A 55 -3.26 -1.28 -15.09
N GLN A 56 -4.05 -1.73 -16.07
CA GLN A 56 -5.45 -1.36 -16.18
C GLN A 56 -6.34 -2.57 -15.98
N VAL A 57 -7.43 -2.36 -15.27
CA VAL A 57 -8.49 -3.34 -15.11
C VAL A 57 -9.73 -2.85 -15.84
N SER A 58 -10.38 -3.74 -16.59
CA SER A 58 -11.56 -3.39 -17.37
C SER A 58 -12.67 -2.84 -16.47
N GLU A 59 -13.13 -1.63 -16.76
CA GLU A 59 -14.22 -0.96 -16.04
C GLU A 59 -15.58 -1.63 -16.27
N LYS A 60 -15.71 -2.46 -17.30
CA LYS A 60 -16.93 -3.22 -17.60
C LYS A 60 -17.23 -4.33 -16.58
N LEU A 61 -16.25 -4.68 -15.75
CA LEU A 61 -16.42 -5.72 -14.74
C LEU A 61 -17.14 -5.17 -13.52
N PRO A 62 -17.88 -6.00 -12.78
CA PRO A 62 -18.32 -5.67 -11.44
C PRO A 62 -17.15 -5.23 -10.56
N ARG A 63 -17.37 -4.27 -9.67
CA ARG A 63 -16.29 -3.62 -8.90
C ARG A 63 -15.45 -4.61 -8.07
N PHE A 64 -16.09 -5.62 -7.48
CA PHE A 64 -15.37 -6.65 -6.72
C PHE A 64 -14.48 -7.52 -7.62
N GLU A 65 -14.90 -7.81 -8.86
CA GLU A 65 -14.07 -8.52 -9.85
C GLU A 65 -12.92 -7.64 -10.34
N GLN A 66 -13.11 -6.32 -10.44
CA GLN A 66 -12.02 -5.40 -10.73
C GLN A 66 -10.91 -5.52 -9.66
N TRP A 67 -11.28 -5.46 -8.37
CA TRP A 67 -10.34 -5.60 -7.26
C TRP A 67 -9.73 -7.00 -7.16
N ARG A 68 -10.47 -8.05 -7.51
CA ARG A 68 -9.92 -9.41 -7.60
C ARG A 68 -8.79 -9.50 -8.61
N ARG A 69 -8.95 -8.88 -9.79
CA ARG A 69 -7.88 -8.82 -10.80
C ARG A 69 -6.68 -7.99 -10.34
N VAL A 70 -6.92 -6.90 -9.60
CA VAL A 70 -5.84 -6.13 -8.94
C VAL A 70 -5.06 -7.04 -8.00
N ARG A 71 -5.74 -7.75 -7.09
CA ARG A 71 -5.11 -8.67 -6.14
C ARG A 71 -4.28 -9.74 -6.84
N ASP A 72 -4.86 -10.41 -7.83
CA ASP A 72 -4.21 -11.50 -8.53
C ASP A 72 -2.97 -11.01 -9.31
N HIS A 73 -3.04 -9.79 -9.85
CA HIS A 73 -1.88 -9.13 -10.45
C HIS A 73 -0.81 -8.85 -9.40
N LEU A 74 -1.15 -8.15 -8.31
CA LEU A 74 -0.22 -7.78 -7.24
C LEU A 74 0.43 -8.99 -6.57
N LYS A 75 -0.33 -10.06 -6.36
CA LYS A 75 0.21 -11.32 -5.82
C LYS A 75 1.28 -11.92 -6.72
N LYS A 76 1.16 -11.74 -8.04
CA LYS A 76 2.14 -12.23 -9.00
C LYS A 76 3.39 -11.36 -9.08
N ILE A 77 3.26 -10.04 -8.99
CA ILE A 77 4.37 -9.10 -9.22
C ILE A 77 5.10 -8.68 -7.95
N LEU A 78 4.40 -8.62 -6.82
CA LEU A 78 4.92 -8.10 -5.57
C LEU A 78 4.71 -9.07 -4.41
N ASP A 79 3.58 -9.76 -4.32
CA ASP A 79 3.28 -10.66 -3.17
C ASP A 79 3.53 -9.99 -1.80
N GLU A 80 3.16 -8.70 -1.68
CA GLU A 80 3.31 -7.91 -0.45
C GLU A 80 2.08 -8.11 0.46
N PRO A 81 2.21 -8.78 1.63
CA PRO A 81 1.05 -9.19 2.43
C PRO A 81 0.13 -8.03 2.83
N GLU A 82 0.70 -6.93 3.34
CA GLU A 82 -0.10 -5.77 3.78
C GLU A 82 -0.94 -5.20 2.63
N MET A 83 -0.38 -5.16 1.42
CA MET A 83 -1.09 -4.69 0.24
C MET A 83 -2.19 -5.67 -0.19
N ILE A 84 -1.91 -6.98 -0.15
CA ILE A 84 -2.90 -8.01 -0.49
C ILE A 84 -4.09 -7.96 0.47
N ASP A 85 -3.85 -7.84 1.77
CA ASP A 85 -4.89 -7.74 2.79
C ASP A 85 -5.74 -6.49 2.60
N TRP A 86 -5.09 -5.35 2.31
CA TRP A 86 -5.82 -4.12 2.00
C TRP A 86 -6.72 -4.27 0.77
N VAL A 87 -6.26 -4.96 -0.29
CA VAL A 87 -7.09 -5.22 -1.48
C VAL A 87 -8.22 -6.20 -1.18
N ILE A 88 -8.00 -7.22 -0.34
CA ILE A 88 -9.07 -8.14 0.10
C ILE A 88 -10.20 -7.35 0.78
N LEU A 89 -9.86 -6.40 1.66
CA LEU A 89 -10.85 -5.51 2.25
C LEU A 89 -11.65 -4.72 1.19
N GLN A 90 -10.99 -4.24 0.12
CA GLN A 90 -11.70 -3.56 -0.98
C GLN A 90 -12.64 -4.49 -1.74
N ILE A 91 -12.28 -5.77 -1.91
CA ILE A 91 -13.14 -6.79 -2.52
C ILE A 91 -14.39 -6.98 -1.67
N ASP A 92 -14.24 -7.13 -0.35
CA ASP A 92 -15.37 -7.38 0.55
C ASP A 92 -16.30 -6.17 0.64
N VAL A 93 -15.75 -4.96 0.74
CA VAL A 93 -16.54 -3.72 0.65
C VAL A 93 -17.32 -3.66 -0.66
N ALA A 94 -16.69 -3.98 -1.79
CA ALA A 94 -17.35 -3.97 -3.10
C ALA A 94 -18.45 -5.04 -3.22
N LYS A 95 -18.28 -6.22 -2.62
CA LYS A 95 -19.32 -7.26 -2.55
C LYS A 95 -20.50 -6.82 -1.72
N ASN A 96 -20.25 -6.25 -0.55
CA ASN A 96 -21.30 -5.79 0.36
C ASN A 96 -22.15 -4.69 -0.27
N LEU A 97 -21.52 -3.75 -0.98
CA LEU A 97 -22.23 -2.72 -1.74
C LEU A 97 -23.08 -3.30 -2.87
N ALA A 98 -22.56 -4.30 -3.60
CA ALA A 98 -23.33 -5.00 -4.63
C ALA A 98 -24.53 -5.75 -4.05
N ALA A 99 -24.44 -6.21 -2.80
CA ALA A 99 -25.53 -6.82 -2.04
C ALA A 99 -26.49 -5.80 -1.39
N GLY A 100 -26.28 -4.49 -1.58
CA GLY A 100 -27.12 -3.45 -0.99
C GLY A 100 -26.81 -3.10 0.47
N ILE A 101 -25.68 -3.56 1.01
CA ILE A 101 -25.21 -3.23 2.36
C ILE A 101 -24.39 -1.93 2.28
N HIS A 102 -25.03 -0.80 2.60
CA HIS A 102 -24.47 0.55 2.42
C HIS A 102 -23.69 1.07 3.64
N GLU A 103 -23.70 0.34 4.74
CA GLU A 103 -23.01 0.71 5.98
C GLU A 103 -21.48 0.74 5.80
N MET A 104 -20.97 -0.03 4.84
CA MET A 104 -19.57 0.00 4.40
C MET A 104 -19.40 0.97 3.22
N ARG A 105 -19.13 2.24 3.51
CA ARG A 105 -18.88 3.23 2.46
C ARG A 105 -17.61 2.87 1.67
N PRO A 106 -17.65 2.78 0.33
CA PRO A 106 -16.44 2.78 -0.48
C PRO A 106 -15.84 4.19 -0.38
N ARG A 107 -14.59 4.31 0.08
CA ARG A 107 -13.99 5.62 0.38
C ARG A 107 -13.78 6.50 -0.86
N LYS A 108 -13.71 5.91 -2.07
CA LYS A 108 -13.45 6.67 -3.30
C LYS A 108 -14.00 5.99 -4.56
N LYS A 109 -14.58 6.79 -5.46
CA LYS A 109 -14.93 6.38 -6.84
C LYS A 109 -13.72 6.59 -7.76
N GLY A 110 -13.59 5.79 -8.82
CA GLY A 110 -12.51 5.91 -9.81
C GLY A 110 -11.86 4.57 -10.16
N PRO A 111 -10.88 4.54 -11.07
CA PRO A 111 -10.16 3.31 -11.43
C PRO A 111 -9.50 2.66 -10.19
N CYS A 112 -9.52 1.33 -10.12
CA CYS A 112 -8.93 0.62 -8.97
C CYS A 112 -7.43 0.88 -8.82
N TYR A 113 -6.71 1.03 -9.94
CA TYR A 113 -5.28 1.32 -9.94
C TYR A 113 -4.97 2.68 -9.30
N ASP A 114 -5.74 3.72 -9.63
CA ASP A 114 -5.51 5.06 -9.06
C ASP A 114 -5.72 5.08 -7.55
N ILE A 115 -6.75 4.37 -7.08
CA ILE A 115 -7.05 4.25 -5.63
C ILE A 115 -5.95 3.45 -4.92
N LEU A 116 -5.44 2.38 -5.55
CA LEU A 116 -4.29 1.62 -5.06
C LEU A 116 -3.05 2.54 -4.97
N MET A 117 -2.75 3.30 -6.02
CA MET A 117 -1.59 4.18 -6.06
C MET A 117 -1.65 5.26 -4.99
N GLU A 118 -2.82 5.85 -4.76
CA GLU A 118 -3.02 6.79 -3.66
C GLU A 118 -2.75 6.15 -2.30
N TRP A 119 -3.24 4.92 -2.07
CA TRP A 119 -2.96 4.20 -0.84
C TRP A 119 -1.46 3.93 -0.66
N VAL A 120 -0.75 3.51 -1.71
CA VAL A 120 0.70 3.28 -1.70
C VAL A 120 1.47 4.57 -1.39
N ILE A 121 1.11 5.69 -2.02
CA ILE A 121 1.72 7.00 -1.76
C ILE A 121 1.50 7.41 -0.29
N HIS A 122 0.33 7.14 0.28
CA HIS A 122 0.08 7.40 1.69
C HIS A 122 0.94 6.52 2.60
N ARG A 123 1.19 5.26 2.24
CA ARG A 123 2.10 4.38 2.99
C ARG A 123 3.54 4.90 2.98
N GLU A 124 4.05 5.30 1.82
CA GLU A 124 5.38 5.90 1.68
C GLU A 124 5.51 7.20 2.49
N ARG A 125 4.53 8.11 2.38
CA ARG A 125 4.54 9.36 3.16
C ARG A 125 4.53 9.08 4.66
N LYS A 126 3.72 8.11 5.10
CA LYS A 126 3.65 7.72 6.50
C LYS A 126 4.98 7.14 6.98
N SER A 127 5.58 6.21 6.23
CA SER A 127 6.87 5.63 6.61
C SER A 127 7.98 6.67 6.67
N LYS A 128 7.98 7.63 5.74
CA LYS A 128 8.94 8.73 5.73
C LYS A 128 8.78 9.62 6.97
N ALA A 129 7.54 10.01 7.31
CA ALA A 129 7.27 10.81 8.50
C ALA A 129 7.69 10.10 9.80
N VAL A 130 7.54 8.77 9.86
CA VAL A 130 8.01 7.98 11.03
C VAL A 130 9.54 8.01 11.13
N VAL A 131 10.27 7.86 10.01
CA VAL A 131 11.74 8.00 10.00
C VAL A 131 12.16 9.38 10.51
N GLU A 132 11.59 10.45 9.95
CA GLU A 132 11.92 11.84 10.33
C GLU A 132 11.60 12.10 11.81
N TRP A 133 10.48 11.57 12.31
CA TRP A 133 10.11 11.67 13.73
C TRP A 133 11.10 10.94 14.63
N THR A 134 11.52 9.71 14.29
CA THR A 134 12.50 8.96 15.09
C THR A 134 13.88 9.62 15.16
N ARG A 135 14.22 10.46 14.18
CA ARG A 135 15.48 11.24 14.15
C ARG A 135 15.37 12.59 14.84
N GLY A 136 14.18 12.99 15.29
CA GLY A 136 13.93 14.34 15.82
C GLY A 136 13.95 15.43 14.75
N GLU A 137 13.91 15.07 13.45
CA GLU A 137 13.90 16.01 12.33
C GLU A 137 12.49 16.58 12.06
N PHE A 138 11.45 15.93 12.60
CA PHE A 138 10.05 16.34 12.44
C PHE A 138 9.28 16.22 13.76
N ILE A 139 8.67 17.32 14.20
CA ILE A 139 7.65 17.32 15.26
C ILE A 139 6.30 17.33 14.54
N PRO A 140 5.50 16.25 14.63
CA PRO A 140 4.21 16.23 13.97
C PRO A 140 3.32 17.31 14.57
N ASP A 141 2.74 18.14 13.71
CA ASP A 141 1.79 19.16 14.11
C ASP A 141 0.46 18.50 14.50
N PHE A 142 0.40 17.91 15.70
CA PHE A 142 -0.80 17.30 16.24
C PHE A 142 -1.72 18.41 16.77
N PRO A 143 -2.92 18.63 16.19
CA PRO A 143 -3.85 19.64 16.67
C PRO A 143 -4.24 19.43 18.15
N THR A 144 -4.20 18.18 18.61
CA THR A 144 -4.59 17.75 19.95
C THR A 144 -3.65 18.23 21.06
N PHE A 145 -2.38 18.54 20.75
CA PHE A 145 -1.39 18.96 21.74
C PHE A 145 -1.24 20.49 21.85
N LYS A 146 -1.89 21.27 20.98
CA LYS A 146 -1.84 22.75 21.00
C LYS A 146 -2.57 23.40 22.20
N GLY A 147 -3.21 22.60 23.05
CA GLY A 147 -4.00 23.07 24.20
C GLY A 147 -3.39 22.78 25.58
N LEU A 148 -2.31 22.03 25.67
CA LEU A 148 -1.58 21.87 26.94
C LEU A 148 -0.64 23.07 27.08
N LYS A 149 -1.17 24.15 27.67
CA LYS A 149 -0.31 25.15 28.31
C LYS A 149 0.57 24.41 29.32
N ASP A 150 1.86 24.65 29.25
CA ASP A 150 2.84 24.20 30.25
C ASP A 150 2.33 24.51 31.67
N PRO A 151 2.59 23.63 32.67
CA PRO A 151 2.34 23.95 34.07
C PRO A 151 3.17 25.13 34.57
#